data_AF-A0A936ELQ5-F1
#
_entry.id   AF-A0A936ELQ5-F1
#
_cell.length_a   1.000
_cell.length_b   1.000
_cell.length_c   1.000
_cell.angle_alpha   90.00
_cell.angle_beta   90.00
_cell.angle_gamma   90.00
#
_symmetry.space_group_name_H-M   'P 1'
#
loop_
_entity.id
_entity.type
_entity.pdbx_description
1 polymer ?
#
loop_
_entity_poly.entity_id
_entity_poly.type
_entity_poly.pdbx_seq_one_letter_code
_entity_poly.pdbx_strand_id
1 'polypeptide(L)'
;MNRFIFTAVIVFSSVALHAQKDAKFSVDMKQEMCNKVKAAAQHAWQGYKDFAWGADDLKPLTKTAKTWYKMSMLMTPVDAFDTFTLLGLKTEAKEAKDLILTKLDFNIDNDVQVFEITIRLLAGLITAYEMDGDKKFLTLAKDLADRLMPAFNSKTGMPYRYVHLQTGKTRDGINNPAEIGTLMMEFGKLSKITGNKKYYDAAKKGMMYVYHHRSAWIW
;
A
#
# COMPACT_ATOMS: atom_id res chain seq x y z
N MET A 1 -39.60 -50.67 -27.59
CA MET A 1 -38.95 -49.43 -28.08
C MET A 1 -38.55 -48.60 -26.85
N ASN A 2 -37.26 -48.25 -26.76
CA ASN A 2 -36.60 -47.32 -25.84
C ASN A 2 -36.40 -47.68 -24.35
N ARG A 3 -35.36 -48.49 -24.11
CA ARG A 3 -34.42 -48.31 -22.98
C ARG A 3 -33.52 -47.11 -23.31
N PHE A 4 -33.39 -46.09 -22.45
CA PHE A 4 -32.20 -45.19 -22.37
C PHE A 4 -32.45 -44.06 -21.35
N ILE A 5 -32.35 -44.32 -20.04
CA ILE A 5 -32.06 -43.29 -19.03
C ILE A 5 -31.31 -43.97 -17.89
N PHE A 6 -29.97 -43.99 -17.90
CA PHE A 6 -29.15 -44.20 -16.68
C PHE A 6 -27.65 -44.05 -17.00
N THR A 7 -27.19 -42.88 -17.46
CA THR A 7 -25.72 -42.61 -17.50
C THR A 7 -25.41 -41.11 -17.59
N ALA A 8 -25.59 -40.36 -16.49
CA ALA A 8 -25.14 -38.96 -16.43
C ALA A 8 -24.78 -38.46 -15.03
N VAL A 9 -24.26 -39.33 -14.14
CA VAL A 9 -23.84 -38.91 -12.78
C VAL A 9 -22.36 -39.24 -12.46
N ILE A 10 -21.64 -39.97 -13.32
CA ILE A 10 -20.29 -40.47 -12.98
C ILE A 10 -19.14 -39.57 -13.50
N VAL A 11 -19.41 -38.58 -14.35
CA VAL A 11 -18.33 -37.81 -15.01
C VAL A 11 -17.89 -36.55 -14.24
N PHE A 12 -18.71 -36.01 -13.32
CA PHE A 12 -18.30 -34.82 -12.55
C PHE A 12 -17.43 -35.12 -11.32
N SER A 13 -17.50 -36.34 -10.76
CA SER A 13 -16.66 -36.71 -9.59
C SER A 13 -15.22 -37.04 -9.99
N SER A 14 -15.00 -37.56 -11.21
CA SER A 14 -13.67 -37.99 -11.66
C SER A 14 -12.73 -36.82 -11.99
N VAL A 15 -13.28 -35.68 -12.42
CA VAL A 15 -12.51 -34.47 -12.75
C VAL A 15 -12.03 -33.75 -11.48
N ALA A 16 -12.87 -33.68 -10.45
CA ALA A 16 -12.49 -33.13 -9.15
C ALA A 16 -11.43 -33.98 -8.43
N LEU A 17 -11.51 -35.32 -8.54
CA LEU A 17 -10.49 -36.22 -7.99
C LEU A 17 -9.13 -36.13 -8.71
N HIS A 18 -9.11 -35.88 -10.02
CA HIS A 18 -7.86 -35.76 -10.79
C HIS A 18 -7.13 -34.45 -10.50
N ALA A 19 -7.84 -33.32 -10.36
CA ALA A 19 -7.22 -32.03 -10.04
C ALA A 19 -6.55 -32.02 -8.64
N GLN A 20 -7.00 -32.87 -7.71
CA GLN A 20 -6.45 -32.96 -6.37
C GLN A 20 -5.16 -33.79 -6.28
N LYS A 21 -4.89 -34.69 -7.25
CA LYS A 21 -3.70 -35.54 -7.26
C LYS A 21 -2.40 -34.82 -7.65
N ASP A 22 -2.49 -33.70 -8.38
CA ASP A 22 -1.33 -32.95 -8.87
C ASP A 22 -1.04 -31.65 -8.09
N ALA A 23 -1.78 -31.40 -7.00
CA ALA A 23 -1.52 -30.23 -6.17
C ALA A 23 -0.26 -30.46 -5.31
N LYS A 24 0.81 -29.69 -5.57
CA LYS A 24 2.05 -29.68 -4.76
C LYS A 24 1.83 -29.46 -3.24
N PHE A 25 0.67 -28.94 -2.84
CA PHE A 25 0.29 -28.70 -1.44
C PHE A 25 -1.15 -29.15 -1.18
N SER A 26 -1.33 -29.99 -0.16
CA SER A 26 -2.66 -30.36 0.33
C SER A 26 -3.37 -29.17 1.00
N VAL A 27 -4.68 -29.28 1.20
CA VAL A 27 -5.47 -28.26 1.92
C VAL A 27 -4.93 -28.05 3.33
N ASP A 28 -4.62 -29.13 4.04
CA ASP A 28 -4.07 -29.08 5.41
C ASP A 28 -2.70 -28.40 5.44
N MET A 29 -1.83 -28.69 4.47
CA MET A 29 -0.53 -28.02 4.36
C MET A 29 -0.68 -26.51 4.13
N LYS A 30 -1.60 -26.10 3.26
CA LYS A 30 -1.89 -24.67 3.03
C LYS A 30 -2.40 -24.00 4.30
N GLN A 31 -3.27 -24.66 5.05
CA GLN A 31 -3.80 -24.15 6.31
C GLN A 31 -2.71 -24.03 7.38
N GLU A 32 -1.84 -25.03 7.49
CA GLU A 32 -0.69 -24.99 8.40
C GLU A 32 0.25 -23.83 8.04
N MET A 33 0.57 -23.64 6.76
CA MET A 33 1.39 -22.52 6.30
C MET A 33 0.74 -21.16 6.59
N CYS A 34 -0.58 -21.04 6.38
CA CYS A 34 -1.32 -19.83 6.73
C CYS A 34 -1.19 -19.53 8.24
N ASN A 35 -1.35 -20.56 9.09
CA ASN A 35 -1.19 -20.40 10.54
C ASN A 35 0.22 -19.97 10.93
N LYS A 36 1.26 -20.50 10.28
CA LYS A 36 2.65 -20.08 10.49
C LYS A 36 2.89 -18.62 10.11
N VAL A 37 2.33 -18.16 8.99
CA VAL A 37 2.40 -16.75 8.56
C VAL A 37 1.69 -15.83 9.56
N LYS A 38 0.51 -16.23 10.06
CA LYS A 38 -0.19 -15.48 11.11
C LYS A 38 0.65 -15.35 12.38
N ALA A 39 1.21 -16.47 12.86
CA ALA A 39 2.06 -16.46 14.04
C ALA A 39 3.32 -15.59 13.86
N ALA A 40 3.94 -15.61 12.68
CA ALA A 40 5.08 -14.76 12.36
C ALA A 40 4.71 -13.27 12.33
N ALA A 41 3.56 -12.91 11.75
CA ALA A 41 3.06 -11.54 11.74
C ALA A 41 2.78 -11.04 13.16
N GLN A 42 2.16 -11.86 14.01
CA GLN A 42 1.91 -11.53 15.42
C GLN A 42 3.21 -11.36 16.22
N HIS A 43 4.20 -12.24 16.00
CA HIS A 43 5.51 -12.10 16.62
C HIS A 43 6.20 -10.79 16.22
N ALA A 44 6.19 -10.45 14.92
CA ALA A 44 6.76 -9.21 14.43
C ALA A 44 6.05 -7.98 14.99
N TRP A 45 4.71 -7.99 15.01
CA TRP A 45 3.90 -6.91 15.58
C TRP A 45 4.16 -6.73 17.07
N GLN A 46 4.26 -7.82 17.84
CA GLN A 46 4.61 -7.74 19.25
C GLN A 46 5.99 -7.10 19.46
N GLY A 47 6.99 -7.46 18.65
CA GLY A 47 8.29 -6.78 18.68
C GLY A 47 8.20 -5.28 18.37
N TYR A 48 7.36 -4.88 17.42
CA TYR A 48 7.10 -3.46 17.14
C TYR A 48 6.47 -2.76 18.36
N LYS A 49 5.47 -3.39 18.98
CA LYS A 49 4.83 -2.86 20.19
C LYS A 49 5.81 -2.66 21.34
N ASP A 50 6.70 -3.62 21.55
CA ASP A 50 7.62 -3.60 22.70
C ASP A 50 8.72 -2.55 22.54
N PHE A 51 9.20 -2.32 21.32
CA PHE A 51 10.47 -1.58 21.10
C PHE A 51 10.39 -0.40 20.13
N ALA A 52 9.27 -0.22 19.42
CA ALA A 52 9.13 0.79 18.37
C ALA A 52 7.74 1.42 18.29
N TRP A 53 6.91 1.31 19.34
CA TRP A 53 5.55 1.85 19.33
C TRP A 53 5.52 3.35 19.02
N GLY A 54 4.84 3.71 17.93
CA GLY A 54 4.75 5.11 17.50
C GLY A 54 5.91 5.60 16.64
N ALA A 55 6.87 4.72 16.30
CA ALA A 55 7.95 5.02 15.36
C ALA A 55 7.66 4.46 13.96
N ASP A 56 8.50 4.81 12.98
CA ASP A 56 8.34 4.37 11.61
C ASP A 56 8.73 2.90 11.44
N ASP A 57 9.83 2.49 12.08
CA ASP A 57 10.45 1.17 11.92
C ASP A 57 10.99 0.63 13.25
N LEU A 58 10.96 -0.70 13.36
CA LEU A 58 11.69 -1.46 14.37
C LEU A 58 13.09 -1.84 13.86
N LYS A 59 14.11 -1.66 14.71
CA LYS A 59 15.43 -2.30 14.58
C LYS A 59 15.46 -3.55 15.47
N PRO A 60 15.14 -4.74 14.95
CA PRO A 60 14.82 -5.91 15.78
C PRO A 60 16.03 -6.46 16.54
N LEU A 61 17.23 -6.38 15.97
CA LEU A 61 18.45 -6.89 16.62
C LEU A 61 18.86 -6.03 17.83
N THR A 62 18.74 -4.71 17.69
CA THR A 62 19.10 -3.76 18.76
C THR A 62 17.94 -3.43 19.68
N LYS A 63 16.71 -3.89 19.38
CA LYS A 63 15.48 -3.59 20.12
C LYS A 63 15.27 -2.08 20.29
N THR A 64 15.46 -1.33 19.20
CA THR A 64 15.29 0.13 19.19
C THR A 64 14.44 0.57 18.01
N ALA A 65 13.92 1.79 18.09
CA ALA A 65 13.15 2.41 17.02
C ALA A 65 14.03 3.11 15.97
N LYS A 66 13.49 3.29 14.77
CA LYS A 66 14.01 4.18 13.73
C LYS A 66 12.90 5.11 13.26
N THR A 67 13.22 6.39 13.18
CA THR A 67 12.42 7.39 12.45
C THR A 67 13.10 7.66 11.12
N TRP A 68 12.36 7.60 10.01
CA TRP A 68 12.91 7.79 8.66
C TRP A 68 13.20 9.25 8.35
N TYR A 69 12.34 10.13 8.87
CA TYR A 69 12.42 11.57 8.69
C TYR A 69 12.67 12.27 10.04
N LYS A 70 12.42 13.58 10.11
CA LYS A 70 12.60 14.34 11.35
C LYS A 70 11.59 13.92 12.42
N MET A 71 10.35 13.65 12.02
CA MET A 71 9.27 13.15 12.85
C MET A 71 8.65 11.90 12.25
N SER A 72 8.17 11.00 13.10
CA SER A 72 7.53 9.75 12.64
C SER A 72 6.18 10.04 11.97
N MET A 73 5.87 9.23 10.97
CA MET A 73 4.58 9.17 10.30
C MET A 73 3.96 7.76 10.41
N LEU A 74 4.34 7.00 11.44
CA LEU A 74 3.77 5.69 11.74
C LEU A 74 3.80 4.72 10.55
N MET A 75 4.93 4.66 9.85
CA MET A 75 5.07 3.86 8.61
C MET A 75 4.69 2.39 8.82
N THR A 76 5.32 1.69 9.78
CA THR A 76 5.01 0.29 10.06
C THR A 76 3.52 0.06 10.38
N PRO A 77 2.87 0.81 11.29
CA PRO A 77 1.43 0.67 11.53
C PRO A 77 0.56 0.83 10.28
N VAL A 78 0.85 1.83 9.44
CA VAL A 78 0.09 2.07 8.20
C VAL A 78 0.29 0.93 7.20
N ASP A 79 1.53 0.52 6.95
CA ASP A 79 1.85 -0.57 6.02
C ASP A 79 1.38 -1.95 6.53
N ALA A 80 1.19 -2.14 7.83
CA ALA A 80 0.79 -3.43 8.41
C ALA A 80 -0.74 -3.62 8.49
N PHE A 81 -1.53 -2.54 8.45
CA PHE A 81 -2.97 -2.59 8.71
C PHE A 81 -3.72 -3.52 7.75
N ASP A 82 -3.46 -3.41 6.45
CA ASP A 82 -4.11 -4.23 5.43
C ASP A 82 -3.70 -5.71 5.56
N THR A 83 -2.43 -5.97 5.89
CA THR A 83 -1.88 -7.30 6.15
C THR A 83 -2.60 -7.97 7.32
N PHE A 84 -2.77 -7.25 8.45
CA PHE A 84 -3.53 -7.78 9.59
C PHE A 84 -4.97 -8.08 9.21
N THR A 85 -5.59 -7.20 8.42
CA THR A 85 -6.97 -7.39 7.96
C THR A 85 -7.11 -8.61 7.05
N LEU A 86 -6.20 -8.80 6.08
CA LEU A 86 -6.15 -9.95 5.18
C LEU A 86 -5.90 -11.27 5.92
N LEU A 87 -5.07 -11.25 6.95
CA LEU A 87 -4.77 -12.42 7.78
C LEU A 87 -5.86 -12.73 8.81
N GLY A 88 -6.86 -11.85 8.98
CA GLY A 88 -7.91 -11.99 9.99
C GLY A 88 -7.42 -11.74 11.43
N LEU A 89 -6.31 -11.02 11.58
CA LEU A 89 -5.69 -10.63 12.86
C LEU A 89 -6.39 -9.38 13.40
N LYS A 90 -7.63 -9.55 13.87
CA LYS A 90 -8.55 -8.45 14.21
C LYS A 90 -8.02 -7.56 15.35
N THR A 91 -7.34 -8.14 16.34
CA THR A 91 -6.80 -7.39 17.47
C THR A 91 -5.69 -6.45 17.01
N GLU A 92 -4.74 -6.98 16.24
CA GLU A 92 -3.59 -6.27 15.69
C GLU A 92 -4.03 -5.18 14.70
N ALA A 93 -5.01 -5.48 13.84
CA ALA A 93 -5.62 -4.49 12.95
C ALA A 93 -6.26 -3.34 13.74
N LYS A 94 -6.96 -3.65 14.85
CA LYS A 94 -7.55 -2.62 15.72
C LYS A 94 -6.47 -1.76 16.41
N GLU A 95 -5.44 -2.39 16.95
CA GLU A 95 -4.31 -1.68 17.58
C GLU A 95 -3.63 -0.72 16.60
N ALA A 96 -3.36 -1.18 15.37
CA ALA A 96 -2.78 -0.35 14.32
C ALA A 96 -3.72 0.81 13.94
N LYS A 97 -5.01 0.54 13.70
CA LYS A 97 -6.01 1.57 13.39
C LYS A 97 -6.11 2.63 14.47
N ASP A 98 -6.20 2.22 15.73
CA ASP A 98 -6.31 3.15 16.86
C ASP A 98 -5.07 4.05 16.93
N LEU A 99 -3.88 3.49 16.76
CA LEU A 99 -2.63 4.27 16.73
C LEU A 99 -2.61 5.27 15.57
N ILE A 100 -2.91 4.82 14.35
CA ILE A 100 -2.95 5.66 13.14
C ILE A 100 -3.92 6.82 13.34
N LEU A 101 -5.18 6.53 13.69
CA LEU A 101 -6.24 7.54 13.73
C LEU A 101 -6.14 8.50 14.92
N THR A 102 -5.33 8.19 15.93
CA THR A 102 -5.14 9.04 17.11
C THR A 102 -3.84 9.84 17.07
N LYS A 103 -2.82 9.39 16.34
CA LYS A 103 -1.47 9.97 16.38
C LYS A 103 -0.93 10.43 15.03
N LEU A 104 -1.43 9.93 13.90
CA LEU A 104 -0.90 10.31 12.60
C LEU A 104 -1.31 11.74 12.24
N ASP A 105 -0.31 12.58 11.97
CA ASP A 105 -0.48 13.96 11.50
C ASP A 105 0.56 14.27 10.42
N PHE A 106 0.14 14.88 9.32
CA PHE A 106 1.02 15.31 8.23
C PHE A 106 1.32 16.81 8.29
N ASN A 107 0.74 17.55 9.23
CA ASN A 107 1.12 18.93 9.51
C ASN A 107 2.42 19.04 10.33
N ILE A 108 3.46 18.38 9.85
CA ILE A 108 4.72 18.19 10.55
C ILE A 108 5.90 18.71 9.72
N ASP A 109 6.94 19.18 10.41
CA ASP A 109 8.21 19.65 9.86
C ASP A 109 9.05 18.48 9.32
N ASN A 110 8.57 17.88 8.23
CA ASN A 110 9.22 16.81 7.51
C ASN A 110 9.42 17.21 6.04
N ASP A 111 10.63 16.99 5.53
CA ASP A 111 10.98 17.03 4.12
C ASP A 111 11.05 15.60 3.58
N VAL A 112 10.01 15.20 2.83
CA VAL A 112 9.75 13.80 2.52
C VAL A 112 10.03 13.45 1.06
N GLN A 113 10.42 12.21 0.80
CA GLN A 113 10.55 11.71 -0.56
C GLN A 113 9.17 11.32 -1.10
N VAL A 114 8.76 11.96 -2.21
CA VAL A 114 7.40 11.85 -2.76
C VAL A 114 7.06 10.40 -3.12
N PHE A 115 7.99 9.69 -3.75
CA PHE A 115 7.84 8.28 -4.12
C PHE A 115 7.56 7.39 -2.90
N GLU A 116 8.44 7.41 -1.90
CA GLU A 116 8.33 6.55 -0.70
C GLU A 116 7.02 6.79 0.05
N ILE A 117 6.65 8.05 0.24
CA ILE A 117 5.42 8.40 0.97
C ILE A 117 4.16 8.05 0.18
N THR A 118 4.22 8.08 -1.14
CA THR A 118 3.10 7.68 -1.99
C THR A 118 2.84 6.18 -1.89
N ILE A 119 3.86 5.35 -2.11
CA ILE A 119 3.66 3.88 -2.15
C ILE A 119 3.46 3.24 -0.78
N ARG A 120 3.87 3.91 0.30
CA ARG A 120 3.68 3.43 1.68
C ARG A 120 2.43 4.03 2.31
N LEU A 121 2.50 5.33 2.63
CA LEU A 121 1.48 5.97 3.45
C LEU A 121 0.21 6.29 2.66
N LEU A 122 0.33 6.89 1.47
CA LEU A 122 -0.87 7.22 0.68
C LEU A 122 -1.59 5.95 0.23
N ALA A 123 -0.84 4.97 -0.29
CA ALA A 123 -1.38 3.67 -0.66
C ALA A 123 -2.01 2.96 0.55
N GLY A 124 -1.29 2.83 1.66
CA GLY A 124 -1.78 2.15 2.88
C GLY A 124 -3.04 2.80 3.45
N LEU A 125 -3.13 4.13 3.48
CA LEU A 125 -4.33 4.84 3.94
C LEU A 125 -5.52 4.66 2.99
N ILE A 126 -5.29 4.66 1.67
CA ILE A 126 -6.35 4.38 0.69
C ILE A 126 -6.85 2.94 0.86
N THR A 127 -5.94 1.96 0.96
CA THR A 127 -6.31 0.56 1.17
C THR A 127 -7.04 0.37 2.49
N ALA A 128 -6.59 1.00 3.57
CA ALA A 128 -7.25 0.97 4.87
C ALA A 128 -8.69 1.49 4.76
N TYR A 129 -8.91 2.62 4.07
CA TYR A 129 -10.25 3.13 3.81
C TYR A 129 -11.12 2.13 3.03
N GLU A 130 -10.58 1.47 2.00
CA GLU A 130 -11.36 0.52 1.20
C GLU A 130 -11.71 -0.77 1.94
N MET A 131 -10.84 -1.24 2.83
CA MET A 131 -11.05 -2.47 3.59
C MET A 131 -11.94 -2.27 4.83
N ASP A 132 -11.79 -1.14 5.52
CA ASP A 132 -12.44 -0.88 6.81
C ASP A 132 -13.63 0.10 6.70
N GLY A 133 -13.64 1.01 5.73
CA GLY A 133 -14.72 1.95 5.47
C GLY A 133 -14.72 3.21 6.36
N ASP A 134 -13.82 3.32 7.36
CA ASP A 134 -13.71 4.53 8.19
C ASP A 134 -13.17 5.71 7.39
N LYS A 135 -14.01 6.75 7.23
CA LYS A 135 -13.69 7.96 6.47
C LYS A 135 -12.49 8.73 7.01
N LYS A 136 -12.07 8.52 8.25
CA LYS A 136 -10.87 9.16 8.80
C LYS A 136 -9.60 8.76 8.04
N PHE A 137 -9.50 7.52 7.57
CA PHE A 137 -8.41 7.09 6.69
C PHE A 137 -8.38 7.88 5.39
N LEU A 138 -9.55 8.08 4.75
CA LEU A 138 -9.68 8.88 3.55
C LEU A 138 -9.32 10.36 3.79
N THR A 139 -9.70 10.92 4.96
CA THR A 139 -9.31 12.27 5.34
C THR A 139 -7.79 12.41 5.43
N LEU A 140 -7.10 11.46 6.07
CA LEU A 140 -5.64 11.42 6.16
C LEU A 140 -4.98 11.25 4.78
N ALA A 141 -5.50 10.34 3.94
CA ALA A 141 -4.99 10.12 2.59
C ALA A 141 -5.10 11.40 1.74
N LYS A 142 -6.23 12.11 1.84
CA LYS A 142 -6.44 13.38 1.13
C LYS A 142 -5.51 14.47 1.63
N ASP A 143 -5.35 14.62 2.95
CA ASP A 143 -4.43 15.61 3.54
C ASP A 143 -2.99 15.36 3.08
N LEU A 144 -2.53 14.11 3.12
CA LEU A 144 -1.21 13.73 2.62
C LEU A 144 -1.05 14.07 1.14
N ALA A 145 -1.98 13.63 0.29
CA ALA A 145 -1.91 13.89 -1.14
C ALA A 145 -1.92 15.39 -1.47
N ASP A 146 -2.73 16.19 -0.75
CA ASP A 146 -2.76 17.64 -0.89
C ASP A 146 -1.39 18.28 -0.58
N ARG A 147 -0.68 17.78 0.44
CA ARG A 147 0.67 18.23 0.81
C ARG A 147 1.75 17.78 -0.16
N LEU A 148 1.54 16.69 -0.90
CA LEU A 148 2.45 16.20 -1.94
C LEU A 148 2.30 16.96 -3.27
N MET A 149 1.14 17.60 -3.52
CA MET A 149 0.87 18.30 -4.79
C MET A 149 1.93 19.31 -5.24
N PRO A 150 2.57 20.11 -4.35
CA PRO A 150 3.61 21.05 -4.77
C PRO A 150 4.77 20.39 -5.53
N ALA A 151 5.09 19.12 -5.27
CA ALA A 151 6.13 18.40 -5.98
C ALA A 151 5.92 18.37 -7.50
N PHE A 152 4.66 18.37 -7.97
CA PHE A 152 4.32 18.30 -9.39
C PHE A 152 4.38 19.65 -10.10
N ASN A 153 4.67 20.75 -9.39
CA ASN A 153 4.76 22.10 -9.96
C ASN A 153 6.11 22.36 -10.66
N SER A 154 6.64 21.37 -11.36
CA SER A 154 7.80 21.53 -12.23
C SER A 154 7.36 21.96 -13.64
N LYS A 155 8.30 22.47 -14.45
CA LYS A 155 8.04 22.86 -15.85
C LYS A 155 7.51 21.69 -16.69
N THR A 156 7.97 20.47 -16.39
CA THR A 156 7.61 19.25 -17.13
C THR A 156 6.38 18.55 -16.54
N GLY A 157 5.98 18.88 -15.31
CA GLY A 157 5.00 18.12 -14.54
C GLY A 157 5.56 16.83 -13.92
N MET A 158 6.83 16.50 -14.17
CA MET A 158 7.52 15.44 -13.43
C MET A 158 7.75 15.92 -11.98
N PRO A 159 7.46 15.11 -10.96
CA PRO A 159 7.60 15.55 -9.59
C PRO A 159 9.07 15.82 -9.23
N TYR A 160 9.32 16.84 -8.41
CA TYR A 160 10.53 16.91 -7.60
C TYR A 160 10.61 15.69 -6.68
N ARG A 161 11.83 15.24 -6.33
CA ARG A 161 11.99 14.05 -5.47
C ARG A 161 11.51 14.29 -4.05
N TYR A 162 11.68 15.52 -3.54
CA TYR A 162 11.32 15.87 -2.18
C TYR A 162 10.35 17.05 -2.12
N VAL A 163 9.47 17.00 -1.12
CA VAL A 163 8.56 18.08 -0.74
C VAL A 163 8.43 18.16 0.78
N HIS A 164 8.42 19.38 1.29
CA HIS A 164 8.21 19.64 2.70
C HIS A 164 6.72 19.70 3.04
N LEU A 165 6.26 18.88 3.99
CA LEU A 165 4.83 18.66 4.25
C LEU A 165 4.07 19.88 4.78
N GLN A 166 4.69 20.74 5.59
CA GLN A 166 4.08 22.01 6.03
C GLN A 166 4.21 23.14 5.01
N THR A 167 5.39 23.31 4.41
CA THR A 167 5.71 24.53 3.64
C THR A 167 5.51 24.37 2.13
N GLY A 168 5.37 23.14 1.63
CA GLY A 168 5.30 22.84 0.20
C GLY A 168 6.60 23.12 -0.55
N LYS A 169 7.70 23.47 0.12
CA LYS A 169 9.00 23.69 -0.52
C LYS A 169 9.49 22.38 -1.14
N THR A 170 9.91 22.45 -2.39
CA THR A 170 10.39 21.30 -3.16
C THR A 170 11.88 21.38 -3.40
N ARG A 171 12.56 20.24 -3.50
CA ARG A 171 13.97 20.17 -3.90
C ARG A 171 14.28 18.91 -4.69
N ASP A 172 15.48 18.89 -5.27
CA ASP A 172 16.01 17.79 -6.05
C ASP A 172 15.17 17.48 -7.30
N GLY A 173 15.44 18.24 -8.38
CA GLY A 173 14.75 18.14 -9.66
C GLY A 173 15.31 17.08 -10.61
N ILE A 174 16.41 16.42 -10.23
CA ILE A 174 16.97 15.30 -11.01
C ILE A 174 16.28 14.04 -10.50
N ASN A 175 15.36 13.51 -11.29
CA ASN A 175 14.51 12.39 -10.89
C ASN A 175 14.66 11.19 -11.87
N ASN A 176 14.21 10.00 -11.46
CA ASN A 176 14.27 8.77 -12.24
C ASN A 176 12.87 8.27 -12.63
N PRO A 177 12.74 7.41 -13.67
CA PRO A 177 11.44 6.94 -14.14
C PRO A 177 10.58 6.23 -13.09
N ALA A 178 11.17 5.54 -12.10
CA ALA A 178 10.40 4.84 -11.07
C ALA A 178 9.73 5.84 -10.10
N GLU A 179 10.50 6.80 -9.60
CA GLU A 179 9.99 7.85 -8.71
C GLU A 179 8.97 8.79 -9.39
N ILE A 180 9.00 8.88 -10.73
CA ILE A 180 8.01 9.64 -11.52
C ILE A 180 6.76 8.81 -11.84
N GLY A 181 6.95 7.55 -12.23
CA GLY A 181 5.90 6.69 -12.78
C GLY A 181 5.08 5.92 -11.74
N THR A 182 5.59 5.74 -10.53
CA THR A 182 4.96 4.90 -9.48
C THR A 182 4.09 5.74 -8.53
N LEU A 183 3.28 6.63 -9.12
CA LEU A 183 2.38 7.52 -8.38
C LEU A 183 0.94 7.45 -8.93
N MET A 184 0.77 6.91 -10.15
CA MET A 184 -0.50 6.98 -10.87
C MET A 184 -1.61 6.15 -10.20
N MET A 185 -1.29 5.01 -9.58
CA MET A 185 -2.31 4.14 -9.01
C MET A 185 -2.96 4.78 -7.79
N GLU A 186 -2.15 5.33 -6.89
CA GLU A 186 -2.57 5.93 -5.63
C GLU A 186 -3.29 7.26 -5.89
N PHE A 187 -2.68 8.16 -6.68
CA PHE A 187 -3.30 9.44 -7.03
C PHE A 187 -4.54 9.25 -7.91
N GLY A 188 -4.51 8.27 -8.82
CA GLY A 188 -5.66 7.90 -9.65
C GLY A 188 -6.81 7.35 -8.81
N LYS A 189 -6.51 6.44 -7.88
CA LYS A 189 -7.50 5.86 -6.98
C LYS A 189 -8.10 6.91 -6.06
N LEU A 190 -7.28 7.80 -5.50
CA LEU A 190 -7.77 8.92 -4.69
C LEU A 190 -8.69 9.85 -5.50
N SER A 191 -8.34 10.15 -6.75
CA SER A 191 -9.22 10.94 -7.64
C SER A 191 -10.56 10.27 -7.85
N LYS A 192 -10.55 8.94 -8.07
CA LYS A 192 -11.77 8.15 -8.25
C LYS A 192 -12.66 8.18 -7.00
N ILE A 193 -12.08 8.00 -5.81
CA ILE A 193 -12.82 7.98 -4.54
C ILE A 193 -13.35 9.38 -4.18
N THR A 194 -12.55 10.43 -4.40
CA THR A 194 -12.88 11.80 -3.98
C THR A 194 -13.66 12.61 -5.02
N GLY A 195 -13.67 12.17 -6.27
CA GLY A 195 -14.18 12.95 -7.41
C GLY A 195 -13.26 14.10 -7.85
N ASN A 196 -12.11 14.30 -7.19
CA ASN A 196 -11.18 15.39 -7.52
C ASN A 196 -10.09 14.91 -8.49
N LYS A 197 -10.20 15.29 -9.77
CA LYS A 197 -9.26 14.86 -10.82
C LYS A 197 -7.82 15.36 -10.65
N LYS A 198 -7.57 16.36 -9.79
CA LYS A 198 -6.26 17.01 -9.70
C LYS A 198 -5.12 16.04 -9.39
N TYR A 199 -5.39 14.99 -8.61
CA TYR A 199 -4.38 14.02 -8.23
C TYR A 199 -3.97 13.16 -9.45
N TYR A 200 -4.96 12.57 -10.13
CA TYR A 200 -4.75 11.76 -11.33
C TYR A 200 -4.06 12.56 -12.44
N ASP A 201 -4.54 13.78 -12.69
CA ASP A 201 -4.00 14.64 -13.75
C ASP A 201 -2.52 14.97 -13.50
N ALA A 202 -2.14 15.25 -12.25
CA ALA A 202 -0.75 15.54 -11.89
C ALA A 202 0.17 14.32 -12.10
N ALA A 203 -0.21 13.15 -11.56
CA ALA A 203 0.58 11.92 -11.71
C ALA A 203 0.68 11.49 -13.17
N LYS A 204 -0.43 11.55 -13.92
CA LYS A 204 -0.46 11.22 -15.35
C LYS A 204 0.42 12.17 -16.16
N LYS A 205 0.39 13.47 -15.90
CA LYS A 205 1.20 14.45 -16.63
C LYS A 205 2.69 14.12 -16.54
N GLY A 206 3.19 13.85 -15.33
CA GLY A 206 4.59 13.47 -15.11
C GLY A 206 4.96 12.18 -15.84
N MET A 207 4.14 11.14 -15.72
CA MET A 207 4.40 9.87 -16.42
C MET A 207 4.34 10.00 -17.94
N MET A 208 3.36 10.73 -18.47
CA MET A 208 3.24 10.95 -19.92
C MET A 208 4.42 11.76 -20.46
N TYR A 209 4.97 12.69 -19.68
CA TYR A 209 6.21 13.38 -20.07
C TYR A 209 7.34 12.38 -20.32
N VAL A 210 7.57 11.43 -19.40
CA VAL A 210 8.57 10.36 -19.59
C VAL A 210 8.23 9.50 -20.82
N TYR A 211 6.97 9.10 -20.97
CA TYR A 211 6.48 8.30 -22.10
C TYR A 211 6.75 8.95 -23.46
N HIS A 212 6.55 10.26 -23.57
CA HIS A 212 6.72 11.01 -24.82
C HIS A 212 8.20 11.26 -25.19
N HIS A 213 9.13 11.06 -24.26
CA HIS A 213 10.58 11.22 -24.48
C HIS A 213 11.29 9.88 -24.63
N ARG A 214 10.57 8.81 -24.95
CA ARG A 214 11.20 7.54 -25.34
C ARG A 214 11.88 7.71 -26.70
N SER A 215 13.01 7.04 -26.86
CA SER A 215 13.70 6.98 -28.15
C SER A 215 12.80 6.38 -29.21
N ALA A 216 12.81 6.97 -30.40
CA ALA A 216 12.19 6.39 -31.57
C ALA A 216 13.12 5.30 -32.11
N TRP A 217 12.94 4.05 -31.67
CA TRP A 217 13.54 2.91 -32.36
C TRP A 217 12.53 2.38 -33.38
N ILE A 218 12.64 2.92 -34.60
CA ILE A 218 12.29 2.18 -35.81
C ILE A 218 13.30 1.03 -35.88
N TRP A 219 12.80 -0.21 -35.79
CA TRP A 219 13.51 -1.38 -36.28
C TRP A 219 13.09 -1.62 -37.73
#